data_AF-A0AAU5SP04-F1
#
_entry.id   AF-A0AAU5SP04-F1
#
_cell.length_a   1.000
_cell.length_b   1.000
_cell.length_c   1.000
_cell.angle_alpha   90.00
_cell.angle_beta   90.00
_cell.angle_gamma   90.00
#
_symmetry.space_group_name_H-M   'P 1'
#
loop_
_entity.id
_entity.type
_entity.pdbx_description
1 polymer ?
#
loop_
_entity_poly.entity_id
_entity_poly.type
_entity_poly.pdbx_seq_one_letter_code
_entity_poly.pdbx_strand_id
1 'polypeptide(L)'
;MKWKSLPPGLSVPHRVLVAKLRLLRECSERTQAAIASDANIAPTTLSNHLNGGRVPEESLLKSLFEVIEPEALAAGHTLPCTYEELRTLREHAAARHCPCCRHTVAASPTARSRPASSVTVAPASPTVRPRRIVRPRARVHVRPDASAVVPAALPVPLPEGDRQSTEQAGPAWTELETVLRYFATGRTRDAGVMLWRVGSTASPSEVVEAVASCRTAGKDAAAETVLSSASERADRQAVLNITAALHKAGQHMDVAYLLSAAAQD
;
A
#
# COMPACT_ATOMS: atom_id res chain seq x y z
N MET A 1 -16.97 28.57 -3.36
CA MET A 1 -16.32 27.54 -4.21
C MET A 1 -17.38 26.60 -4.75
N LYS A 2 -17.28 26.09 -5.99
CA LYS A 2 -18.25 25.12 -6.52
C LYS A 2 -17.73 23.70 -6.27
N TRP A 3 -18.34 22.99 -5.33
CA TRP A 3 -17.95 21.63 -5.00
C TRP A 3 -18.35 20.63 -6.08
N LYS A 4 -17.55 19.58 -6.25
CA LYS A 4 -17.91 18.43 -7.08
C LYS A 4 -19.10 17.67 -6.45
N SER A 5 -19.98 17.13 -7.30
CA SER A 5 -21.05 16.24 -6.86
C SER A 5 -20.48 15.02 -6.15
N LEU A 6 -21.14 14.62 -5.05
CA LEU A 6 -20.73 13.47 -4.27
C LEU A 6 -21.07 12.17 -5.03
N PRO A 7 -20.21 11.14 -4.95
CA PRO A 7 -20.51 9.82 -5.51
C PRO A 7 -21.88 9.27 -5.06
N PRO A 8 -22.67 8.68 -5.98
CA PRO A 8 -24.01 8.19 -5.66
C PRO A 8 -24.00 6.99 -4.69
N GLY A 9 -22.92 6.20 -4.67
CA GLY A 9 -22.78 5.01 -3.82
C GLY A 9 -22.45 5.27 -2.34
N LEU A 10 -22.30 6.54 -1.92
CA LEU A 10 -21.98 6.86 -0.53
C LEU A 10 -23.13 6.54 0.42
N SER A 11 -22.83 6.15 1.66
CA SER A 11 -23.85 6.03 2.69
C SER A 11 -24.42 7.40 3.05
N VAL A 12 -25.67 7.45 3.55
CA VAL A 12 -26.28 8.70 4.01
C VAL A 12 -25.43 9.39 5.09
N PRO A 13 -24.94 8.69 6.14
CA PRO A 13 -24.08 9.30 7.15
C PRO A 13 -22.77 9.86 6.57
N HIS A 14 -22.14 9.14 5.63
CA HIS A 14 -20.92 9.62 4.98
C HIS A 14 -21.19 10.88 4.14
N ARG A 15 -22.32 10.96 3.43
CA ARG A 15 -22.69 12.19 2.72
C ARG A 15 -22.89 13.38 3.67
N VAL A 16 -23.56 13.17 4.81
CA VAL A 16 -23.78 14.22 5.81
C VAL A 16 -22.45 14.68 6.41
N LEU A 17 -21.54 13.75 6.73
CA LEU A 17 -20.20 14.06 7.21
C LEU A 17 -19.43 14.93 6.21
N VAL A 18 -19.41 14.55 4.94
CA VAL A 18 -18.69 15.31 3.90
C VAL A 18 -19.30 16.70 3.70
N ALA A 19 -20.63 16.81 3.75
CA ALA A 19 -21.29 18.11 3.68
C ALA A 19 -20.90 19.02 4.85
N LYS A 20 -20.86 18.49 6.08
CA LYS A 20 -20.41 19.24 7.26
C LYS A 20 -18.94 19.64 7.18
N LEU A 21 -18.07 18.77 6.68
CA LEU A 21 -16.66 19.10 6.47
C LEU A 21 -16.45 20.20 5.41
N ARG A 22 -17.26 20.21 4.35
CA ARG A 22 -17.24 21.30 3.35
C ARG A 22 -17.66 22.62 3.97
N LEU A 23 -18.75 22.63 4.76
CA LEU A 23 -19.20 23.82 5.47
C LEU A 23 -18.16 24.31 6.47
N LEU A 24 -17.54 23.41 7.23
CA LEU A 24 -16.46 23.75 8.16
C LEU A 24 -15.29 24.42 7.43
N ARG A 25 -14.87 23.85 6.30
CA ARG A 25 -13.81 24.44 5.46
C ARG A 25 -14.19 25.83 4.93
N GLU A 26 -15.46 26.08 4.67
CA GLU A 26 -15.96 27.39 4.20
C GLU A 26 -15.93 28.47 5.29
N CYS A 27 -15.79 28.12 6.56
CA CYS A 27 -15.60 29.07 7.66
C CYS A 27 -14.18 29.68 7.73
N SER A 28 -13.25 29.21 6.89
CA SER A 28 -11.88 29.70 6.81
C SER A 28 -11.62 30.31 5.43
N GLU A 29 -10.94 31.46 5.39
CA GLU A 29 -10.57 32.12 4.13
C GLU A 29 -9.35 31.46 3.45
N ARG A 30 -8.60 30.67 4.22
CA ARG A 30 -7.38 30.02 3.75
C ARG A 30 -7.62 29.03 2.62
N THR A 31 -6.58 28.85 1.82
CA THR A 31 -6.56 27.80 0.79
C THR A 31 -6.62 26.43 1.46
N GLN A 32 -7.24 25.46 0.77
CA GLN A 32 -7.30 24.08 1.28
C GLN A 32 -5.91 23.50 1.55
N ALA A 33 -4.90 23.87 0.75
CA ALA A 33 -3.53 23.42 0.95
C ALA A 33 -2.90 23.99 2.23
N ALA A 34 -3.19 25.25 2.58
CA ALA A 34 -2.69 25.88 3.80
C ALA A 34 -3.31 25.23 5.05
N ILE A 35 -4.64 25.02 5.05
CA ILE A 35 -5.33 24.32 6.15
C ILE A 35 -4.76 22.90 6.31
N ALA A 36 -4.56 22.19 5.19
CA ALA A 36 -3.99 20.85 5.22
C ALA A 36 -2.57 20.85 5.81
N SER A 37 -1.72 21.80 5.41
CA SER A 37 -0.36 21.95 5.93
C SER A 37 -0.34 22.14 7.45
N ASP A 38 -1.16 23.04 7.98
CA ASP A 38 -1.20 23.32 9.42
C ASP A 38 -1.79 22.18 10.24
N ALA A 39 -2.75 21.46 9.67
CA ALA A 39 -3.29 20.25 10.26
C ALA A 39 -2.35 19.04 10.12
N ASN A 40 -1.16 19.19 9.52
CA ASN A 40 -0.20 18.12 9.20
C ASN A 40 -0.80 17.01 8.31
N ILE A 41 -1.67 17.40 7.37
CA ILE A 41 -2.35 16.50 6.42
C ILE A 41 -1.85 16.81 5.00
N ALA A 42 -1.58 15.77 4.21
CA ALA A 42 -1.30 15.97 2.79
C ALA A 42 -2.50 16.64 2.07
N PRO A 43 -2.32 17.70 1.25
CA PRO A 43 -3.43 18.39 0.58
C PRO A 43 -4.33 17.48 -0.27
N THR A 44 -3.74 16.46 -0.88
CA THR A 44 -4.44 15.42 -1.66
C THR A 44 -5.36 14.56 -0.78
N THR A 45 -4.93 14.24 0.44
CA THR A 45 -5.71 13.50 1.44
C THR A 45 -6.92 14.31 1.88
N LEU A 46 -6.73 15.60 2.24
CA LEU A 46 -7.85 16.48 2.60
C LEU A 46 -8.85 16.61 1.44
N SER A 47 -8.35 16.76 0.21
CA SER A 47 -9.18 16.81 -1.00
C SER A 47 -10.01 15.54 -1.16
N ASN A 48 -9.41 14.37 -0.94
CA ASN A 48 -10.10 13.09 -1.04
C ASN A 48 -11.25 12.98 -0.03
N HIS A 49 -11.04 13.41 1.22
CA HIS A 49 -12.09 13.40 2.26
C HIS A 49 -13.23 14.39 1.93
N LEU A 50 -12.90 15.61 1.50
CA LEU A 50 -13.91 16.62 1.11
C LEU A 50 -14.71 16.21 -0.14
N ASN A 51 -14.23 15.24 -0.91
CA ASN A 51 -14.95 14.70 -2.08
C ASN A 51 -15.64 13.35 -1.79
N GLY A 52 -15.65 12.90 -0.53
CA GLY A 52 -16.29 11.65 -0.11
C GLY A 52 -15.58 10.40 -0.62
N GLY A 53 -14.26 10.44 -0.78
CA GLY A 53 -13.47 9.27 -1.18
C GLY A 53 -13.29 8.27 -0.04
N ARG A 54 -12.78 8.71 1.12
CA ARG A 54 -12.61 7.89 2.32
C ARG A 54 -13.15 8.63 3.54
N VAL A 55 -13.65 7.87 4.53
CA VAL A 55 -13.98 8.44 5.84
C VAL A 55 -12.68 8.84 6.55
N PRO A 56 -12.54 10.09 7.04
CA PRO A 56 -11.33 10.52 7.74
C PRO A 56 -11.15 9.81 9.08
N GLU A 57 -9.88 9.66 9.49
CA GLU A 57 -9.54 9.23 10.85
C GLU A 57 -9.94 10.28 11.88
N GLU A 58 -10.15 9.84 13.13
CA GLU A 58 -10.56 10.74 14.22
C GLU A 58 -9.48 11.77 14.56
N SER A 59 -8.21 11.34 14.54
CA SER A 59 -7.04 12.23 14.69
C SER A 59 -7.05 13.34 13.64
N LEU A 60 -7.29 12.99 12.38
CA LEU A 60 -7.36 13.92 11.25
C LEU A 60 -8.51 14.92 11.43
N LEU A 61 -9.70 14.43 11.80
CA LEU A 61 -10.86 15.29 12.08
C LEU A 61 -10.58 16.29 13.20
N LYS A 62 -9.91 15.83 14.26
CA LYS A 62 -9.53 16.67 15.39
C LYS A 62 -8.58 17.78 14.96
N SER A 63 -7.48 17.41 14.29
CA SER A 63 -6.50 18.38 13.80
C SER A 63 -7.10 19.40 12.83
N LEU A 64 -8.03 18.97 11.96
CA LEU A 64 -8.73 19.89 11.06
C LEU A 64 -9.62 20.88 11.83
N PHE A 65 -10.36 20.40 12.84
CA PHE A 65 -11.24 21.23 13.65
C PHE A 65 -10.46 22.24 14.48
N GLU A 66 -9.38 21.81 15.14
CA GLU A 66 -8.51 22.68 15.97
C GLU A 66 -7.83 23.79 15.16
N VAL A 67 -7.57 23.58 13.86
CA VAL A 67 -7.01 24.62 12.98
C VAL A 67 -8.08 25.63 12.57
N ILE A 68 -9.31 25.18 12.28
CA ILE A 68 -10.37 26.03 11.72
C ILE A 68 -11.16 26.76 12.81
N GLU A 69 -11.43 26.13 13.95
CA GLU A 69 -12.21 26.70 15.05
C GLU A 69 -11.71 28.07 15.52
N PRO A 70 -10.43 28.26 15.89
CA PRO A 70 -9.96 29.57 16.36
C PRO A 70 -10.04 30.64 15.26
N GLU A 71 -9.82 30.27 14.00
CA GLU A 71 -9.91 31.19 12.86
C GLU A 71 -11.37 31.62 12.62
N ALA A 72 -12.29 30.65 12.60
CA ALA A 72 -13.72 30.92 12.42
C ALA A 72 -14.27 31.80 13.56
N LEU A 73 -13.85 31.53 14.81
CA LEU A 73 -14.22 32.34 15.97
C LEU A 73 -13.65 33.76 15.88
N ALA A 74 -12.38 33.91 15.48
CA ALA A 74 -11.75 35.22 15.29
C ALA A 74 -12.42 36.04 14.17
N ALA A 75 -12.89 35.37 13.11
CA ALA A 75 -13.66 35.98 12.02
C ALA A 75 -15.14 36.25 12.38
N GLY A 76 -15.60 35.82 13.56
CA GLY A 76 -16.99 35.98 14.00
C GLY A 76 -17.98 35.04 13.29
N HIS A 77 -17.50 33.98 12.66
CA HIS A 77 -18.33 32.97 12.03
C HIS A 77 -18.85 31.93 13.03
N THR A 78 -20.14 31.59 12.94
CA THR A 78 -20.70 30.47 13.70
C THR A 78 -20.32 29.14 13.04
N LEU A 79 -19.71 28.24 13.81
CA LEU A 79 -19.36 26.91 13.32
C LEU A 79 -20.63 26.08 13.01
N PRO A 80 -20.65 25.34 11.88
CA PRO A 80 -21.82 24.60 11.43
C PRO A 80 -22.11 23.32 12.23
N CYS A 81 -21.16 22.89 13.05
CA CYS A 81 -21.23 21.71 13.91
C CYS A 81 -20.14 21.77 14.98
N THR A 82 -20.35 21.03 16.07
CA THR A 82 -19.32 20.79 17.09
C THR A 82 -18.39 19.65 16.67
N TYR A 83 -17.23 19.54 17.32
CA TYR A 83 -16.32 18.40 17.13
C TYR A 83 -17.00 17.06 17.45
N GLU A 84 -17.80 17.01 18.52
CA GLU A 84 -18.53 15.81 18.92
C GLU A 84 -19.53 15.35 17.85
N GLU A 85 -20.27 16.28 17.22
CA GLU A 85 -21.16 15.94 16.11
C GLU A 85 -20.41 15.32 14.92
N LEU A 86 -19.22 15.85 14.58
CA LEU A 86 -18.39 15.29 13.52
C LEU A 86 -17.89 13.88 13.89
N ARG A 87 -17.52 13.65 15.15
CA ARG A 87 -17.11 12.34 15.65
C ARG A 87 -18.24 11.31 15.56
N THR A 88 -19.45 11.66 16.00
CA THR A 88 -20.62 10.78 15.89
C THR A 88 -20.97 10.46 14.42
N LEU A 89 -20.92 11.47 13.53
CA LEU A 89 -21.12 11.25 12.09
C LEU A 89 -20.06 10.32 11.49
N ARG A 90 -18.80 10.43 11.93
CA ARG A 90 -17.71 9.54 11.53
C ARG A 90 -17.99 8.10 11.95
N GLU A 91 -18.37 7.87 13.20
CA GLU A 91 -18.70 6.53 13.71
C GLU A 91 -19.82 5.88 12.90
N HIS A 92 -20.89 6.62 12.61
CA HIS A 92 -21.97 6.13 11.74
C HIS A 92 -21.54 5.89 10.29
N ALA A 93 -20.64 6.72 9.74
CA ALA A 93 -20.08 6.51 8.41
C ALA A 93 -19.15 5.29 8.37
N ALA A 94 -18.39 5.06 9.44
CA ALA A 94 -17.43 3.96 9.59
C ALA A 94 -18.10 2.61 9.89
N ALA A 95 -19.27 2.59 10.52
CA ALA A 95 -19.99 1.36 10.89
C ALA A 95 -20.30 0.43 9.69
N ARG A 96 -20.35 0.97 8.45
CA ARG A 96 -20.54 0.16 7.23
C ARG A 96 -19.24 -0.38 6.62
N HIS A 97 -18.09 -0.02 7.17
CA HIS A 97 -16.79 -0.54 6.78
C HIS A 97 -16.34 -1.70 7.68
N CYS A 98 -17.24 -2.35 8.43
CA CYS A 98 -16.93 -3.63 9.05
C CYS A 98 -16.71 -4.68 7.95
N PRO A 99 -15.59 -5.43 7.97
CA PRO A 99 -15.37 -6.56 7.07
C PRO A 99 -16.43 -7.67 7.24
N CYS A 100 -17.11 -7.69 8.39
CA CYS A 100 -18.18 -8.62 8.72
C CYS A 100 -19.53 -8.36 8.01
N CYS A 101 -19.78 -7.13 7.53
CA CYS A 101 -21.07 -6.75 6.98
C CYS A 101 -20.94 -6.37 5.51
N ARG A 102 -20.96 -7.38 4.62
CA ARG A 102 -21.23 -7.18 3.19
C ARG A 102 -22.65 -6.60 3.04
N HIS A 103 -22.76 -5.28 3.03
CA HIS A 103 -23.99 -4.65 2.57
C HIS A 103 -24.07 -4.82 1.06
N THR A 104 -24.82 -5.85 0.66
CA THR A 104 -25.48 -5.93 -0.64
C THR A 104 -26.09 -4.57 -0.93
N VAL A 105 -25.48 -3.84 -1.86
CA VAL A 105 -26.17 -2.73 -2.51
C VAL A 105 -27.36 -3.37 -3.19
N ALA A 106 -28.55 -3.06 -2.68
CA ALA A 106 -29.82 -3.47 -3.24
C ALA A 106 -29.77 -3.26 -4.75
N ALA A 107 -29.79 -4.37 -5.48
CA ALA A 107 -30.09 -4.39 -6.89
C ALA A 107 -31.47 -3.75 -7.04
N SER A 108 -31.51 -2.56 -7.66
CA SER A 108 -32.77 -2.07 -8.21
C SER A 108 -33.19 -3.03 -9.33
N PRO A 109 -34.42 -3.58 -9.29
CA PRO A 109 -34.94 -4.41 -10.35
C PRO A 109 -35.56 -3.49 -11.41
N THR A 110 -34.86 -3.28 -12.52
CA THR A 110 -35.52 -2.92 -13.77
C THR A 110 -35.02 -3.82 -14.88
N ALA A 111 -35.86 -4.82 -15.14
CA ALA A 111 -35.82 -5.65 -16.32
C ALA A 111 -35.81 -4.80 -17.60
N ARG A 112 -34.95 -5.18 -18.56
CA ARG A 112 -35.42 -5.56 -19.89
C ARG A 112 -34.42 -6.50 -20.55
N SER A 113 -34.85 -7.74 -20.63
CA SER A 113 -34.31 -8.82 -21.44
C SER A 113 -34.18 -8.40 -22.91
N ARG A 114 -33.08 -8.79 -23.57
CA ARG A 114 -33.15 -9.38 -24.92
C ARG A 114 -31.93 -10.26 -25.21
N PRO A 115 -32.10 -11.37 -25.95
CA PRO A 115 -31.16 -12.48 -25.98
C PRO A 115 -30.21 -12.46 -27.20
N ALA A 116 -29.12 -13.21 -27.02
CA ALA A 116 -28.36 -14.05 -27.96
C ALA A 116 -28.01 -13.56 -29.39
N SER A 117 -26.68 -13.50 -29.60
CA SER A 117 -25.89 -14.02 -30.75
C SER A 117 -26.09 -13.47 -32.16
N SER A 118 -24.98 -13.02 -32.76
CA SER A 118 -24.42 -13.66 -33.97
C SER A 118 -22.99 -13.20 -34.26
N VAL A 119 -22.15 -14.16 -34.60
CA VAL A 119 -20.83 -14.05 -35.22
C VAL A 119 -20.95 -13.39 -36.60
N THR A 120 -20.10 -12.42 -36.91
CA THR A 120 -19.68 -12.15 -38.30
C THR A 120 -18.24 -11.63 -38.36
N VAL A 121 -17.51 -12.17 -39.33
CA VAL A 121 -16.09 -12.01 -39.65
C VAL A 121 -15.80 -10.65 -40.32
N ALA A 122 -14.57 -10.15 -40.07
CA ALA A 122 -13.66 -9.18 -40.75
C ALA A 122 -14.00 -8.69 -42.20
N PRO A 123 -13.41 -7.59 -42.77
CA PRO A 123 -12.00 -7.17 -42.58
C PRO A 123 -11.57 -5.67 -42.69
N ALA A 124 -10.31 -5.46 -42.27
CA ALA A 124 -9.24 -4.54 -42.74
C ALA A 124 -9.39 -2.99 -42.81
N SER A 125 -8.78 -2.31 -41.81
CA SER A 125 -7.60 -1.38 -41.85
C SER A 125 -7.51 -0.18 -42.83
N PRO A 126 -6.57 0.78 -42.65
CA PRO A 126 -6.08 1.50 -41.44
C PRO A 126 -5.82 3.01 -41.70
N THR A 127 -5.59 3.85 -40.66
CA THR A 127 -4.53 4.91 -40.70
C THR A 127 -4.28 5.63 -39.36
N VAL A 128 -2.98 5.67 -38.98
CA VAL A 128 -2.21 6.83 -38.41
C VAL A 128 -2.52 7.29 -36.96
N ARG A 129 -1.59 7.51 -36.02
CA ARG A 129 -0.12 7.44 -35.82
C ARG A 129 0.15 7.66 -34.31
N PRO A 130 1.20 7.08 -33.70
CA PRO A 130 1.87 7.71 -32.55
C PRO A 130 3.34 8.08 -32.85
N ARG A 131 3.76 9.23 -32.32
CA ARG A 131 5.13 9.79 -32.40
C ARG A 131 6.12 8.98 -31.54
N ARG A 132 7.23 8.55 -32.14
CA ARG A 132 8.45 8.08 -31.44
C ARG A 132 9.56 9.11 -31.61
N ILE A 133 10.21 9.46 -30.50
CA ILE A 133 11.45 10.23 -30.46
C ILE A 133 12.62 9.25 -30.58
N VAL A 134 13.53 9.56 -31.51
CA VAL A 134 14.71 8.78 -31.90
C VAL A 134 15.93 9.29 -31.12
N ARG A 135 16.78 8.38 -30.62
CA ARG A 135 18.18 8.67 -30.26
C ARG A 135 19.10 7.82 -31.15
N PRO A 136 20.16 8.39 -31.77
CA PRO A 136 21.01 7.66 -32.70
C PRO A 136 22.18 6.99 -31.97
N ARG A 137 22.53 5.76 -32.37
CA ARG A 137 23.86 5.18 -32.16
C ARG A 137 24.41 4.73 -33.50
N ALA A 138 25.54 5.34 -33.86
CA ALA A 138 26.28 5.10 -35.08
C ALA A 138 26.82 3.67 -35.14
N ARG A 139 26.76 3.09 -36.34
CA ARG A 139 27.49 1.88 -36.74
C ARG A 139 28.75 2.33 -37.48
N VAL A 140 29.86 1.64 -37.23
CA VAL A 140 30.93 1.52 -38.22
C VAL A 140 31.27 0.03 -38.35
N HIS A 141 31.28 -0.41 -39.60
CA HIS A 141 31.59 -1.76 -40.08
C HIS A 141 33.11 -2.00 -40.11
N VAL A 142 33.51 -3.28 -40.13
CA VAL A 142 34.27 -3.96 -41.22
C VAL A 142 35.13 -5.11 -40.64
N ARG A 143 35.02 -6.27 -41.31
CA ARG A 143 35.75 -7.57 -41.21
C ARG A 143 36.97 -7.55 -42.19
N PRO A 144 37.76 -8.62 -42.43
CA PRO A 144 38.24 -9.75 -41.61
C PRO A 144 39.77 -10.02 -41.81
N ASP A 145 40.26 -11.10 -41.19
CA ASP A 145 41.16 -12.15 -41.74
C ASP A 145 42.55 -12.46 -41.09
N ALA A 146 42.73 -13.77 -40.94
CA ALA A 146 43.88 -14.68 -40.80
C ALA A 146 45.19 -14.39 -40.01
N SER A 147 45.61 -15.47 -39.34
CA SER A 147 46.96 -15.98 -39.04
C SER A 147 47.66 -15.62 -37.72
N ALA A 148 47.64 -16.65 -36.85
CA ALA A 148 48.76 -17.27 -36.12
C ALA A 148 49.83 -16.38 -35.46
N VAL A 149 50.00 -16.53 -34.13
CA VAL A 149 51.22 -16.98 -33.44
C VAL A 149 50.88 -17.25 -31.95
N VAL A 150 51.20 -18.44 -31.45
CA VAL A 150 51.25 -18.79 -30.02
C VAL A 150 52.65 -18.39 -29.50
N PRO A 151 52.78 -17.79 -28.30
CA PRO A 151 53.49 -18.52 -27.24
C PRO A 151 52.99 -18.28 -25.80
N ALA A 152 53.12 -19.36 -25.03
CA ALA A 152 53.48 -19.42 -23.61
C ALA A 152 52.53 -18.80 -22.56
N ALA A 153 51.55 -19.60 -22.18
CA ALA A 153 50.94 -19.53 -20.85
C ALA A 153 51.99 -19.87 -19.78
N LEU A 154 52.30 -18.91 -18.91
CA LEU A 154 52.98 -19.17 -17.64
C LEU A 154 51.91 -19.62 -16.62
N PRO A 155 52.20 -20.64 -15.79
CA PRO A 155 51.25 -21.13 -14.80
C PRO A 155 51.18 -20.12 -13.65
N VAL A 156 50.07 -19.41 -13.54
CA VAL A 156 49.76 -18.66 -12.32
C VAL A 156 49.44 -19.69 -11.24
N PRO A 157 50.17 -19.71 -10.11
CA PRO A 157 49.86 -20.59 -8.99
C PRO A 157 48.43 -20.34 -8.50
N LEU A 158 47.67 -21.42 -8.35
CA LEU A 158 46.39 -21.41 -7.66
C LEU A 158 46.63 -20.89 -6.23
N PRO A 159 45.97 -19.82 -5.76
CA PRO A 159 45.91 -19.55 -4.35
C PRO A 159 45.05 -20.65 -3.71
N GLU A 160 45.73 -21.67 -3.21
CA GLU A 160 45.19 -22.65 -2.28
C GLU A 160 44.61 -21.93 -1.05
N GLY A 161 43.36 -22.24 -0.78
CA GLY A 161 42.88 -22.51 0.56
C GLY A 161 43.13 -21.44 1.62
N ASP A 162 42.31 -20.40 1.61
CA ASP A 162 41.81 -19.85 2.89
C ASP A 162 40.31 -19.57 2.78
N ARG A 163 39.54 -20.62 2.52
CA ARG A 163 38.13 -20.62 2.87
C ARG A 163 38.05 -20.94 4.35
N GLN A 164 38.39 -19.97 5.20
CA GLN A 164 37.74 -19.91 6.49
C GLN A 164 36.25 -19.75 6.18
N SER A 165 35.53 -20.87 6.19
CA SER A 165 34.10 -20.88 6.46
C SER A 165 33.93 -20.40 7.89
N THR A 166 34.13 -19.10 8.11
CA THR A 166 33.39 -18.41 9.15
C THR A 166 31.95 -18.68 8.79
N GLU A 167 31.29 -19.49 9.61
CA GLU A 167 29.85 -19.64 9.65
C GLU A 167 29.25 -18.24 9.51
N GLN A 168 28.83 -17.92 8.28
CA GLN A 168 28.04 -16.75 8.01
C GLN A 168 26.76 -16.99 8.78
N ALA A 169 26.69 -16.40 9.98
CA ALA A 169 25.44 -16.01 10.60
C ALA A 169 24.56 -15.51 9.45
N GLY A 170 23.46 -16.22 9.21
CA GLY A 170 22.57 -15.96 8.08
C GLY A 170 22.21 -14.48 8.02
N PRO A 171 21.79 -13.97 6.86
CA PRO A 171 21.47 -12.56 6.70
C PRO A 171 20.43 -12.21 7.76
N ALA A 172 20.90 -11.51 8.79
CA ALA A 172 20.06 -11.06 9.88
C ALA A 172 19.30 -9.88 9.30
N TRP A 173 17.98 -10.01 9.27
CA TRP A 173 17.12 -8.97 8.78
C TRP A 173 17.50 -7.65 9.46
N THR A 174 17.96 -6.66 8.68
CA THR A 174 18.68 -5.47 9.17
C THR A 174 17.88 -4.66 10.19
N GLU A 175 16.55 -4.75 10.13
CA GLU A 175 15.62 -4.04 10.99
C GLU A 175 15.24 -4.82 12.25
N LEU A 176 15.66 -6.09 12.40
CA LEU A 176 15.35 -6.94 13.55
C LEU A 176 15.81 -6.28 14.87
N GLU A 177 17.00 -5.71 14.90
CA GLU A 177 17.53 -5.06 16.11
C GLU A 177 16.64 -3.88 16.54
N THR A 178 16.10 -3.14 15.58
CA THR A 178 15.19 -2.02 15.85
C THR A 178 13.86 -2.53 16.40
N VAL A 179 13.31 -3.59 15.82
CA VAL A 179 12.08 -4.23 16.31
C VAL A 179 12.27 -4.77 17.73
N LEU A 180 13.38 -5.46 18.01
CA LEU A 180 13.70 -5.97 19.35
C LEU A 180 13.88 -4.83 20.37
N ARG A 181 14.50 -3.72 19.96
CA ARG A 181 14.64 -2.52 20.80
C ARG A 181 13.29 -1.89 21.13
N TYR A 182 12.36 -1.83 20.18
CA TYR A 182 11.00 -1.35 20.44
C TYR A 182 10.24 -2.26 21.39
N PHE A 183 10.39 -3.58 21.27
CA PHE A 183 9.82 -4.50 22.26
C PHE A 183 10.42 -4.31 23.65
N ALA A 184 11.75 -4.17 23.76
CA ALA A 184 12.43 -3.97 25.03
C ALA A 184 12.04 -2.65 25.73
N THR A 185 11.71 -1.61 24.95
CA THR A 185 11.31 -0.29 25.45
C THR A 185 9.79 -0.13 25.62
N GLY A 186 9.01 -1.22 25.46
CA GLY A 186 7.55 -1.20 25.59
C GLY A 186 6.80 -0.53 24.42
N ARG A 187 7.49 -0.16 23.34
CA ARG A 187 6.93 0.46 22.13
C ARG A 187 6.34 -0.58 21.18
N THR A 188 5.43 -1.41 21.68
CA THR A 188 4.84 -2.53 20.93
C THR A 188 4.08 -2.07 19.67
N ARG A 189 3.44 -0.90 19.72
CA ARG A 189 2.75 -0.32 18.57
C ARG A 189 3.70 -0.02 17.41
N ASP A 190 4.86 0.55 17.70
CA ASP A 190 5.83 0.92 16.66
C ASP A 190 6.50 -0.33 16.05
N ALA A 191 6.79 -1.33 16.89
CA ALA A 191 7.23 -2.64 16.41
C ALA A 191 6.17 -3.28 15.50
N GLY A 192 4.90 -3.23 15.88
CA GLY A 192 3.78 -3.74 15.09
C GLY A 192 3.67 -3.06 13.72
N VAL A 193 3.80 -1.73 13.65
CA VAL A 193 3.77 -0.99 12.38
C VAL A 193 4.92 -1.41 11.46
N MET A 194 6.12 -1.61 12.00
CA MET A 194 7.26 -2.09 11.22
C MET A 194 7.03 -3.48 10.65
N LEU A 195 6.60 -4.43 11.49
CA LEU A 195 6.31 -5.81 11.08
C LEU A 195 5.18 -5.87 10.05
N TRP A 196 4.14 -5.06 10.24
CA TRP A 196 3.04 -4.95 9.29
C TRP A 196 3.51 -4.42 7.94
N ARG A 197 4.38 -3.39 7.92
CA ARG A 197 4.93 -2.83 6.68
C ARG A 197 5.72 -3.87 5.90
N VAL A 198 6.54 -4.66 6.59
CA VAL A 198 7.34 -5.74 5.98
C VAL A 198 6.42 -6.77 5.35
N GLY A 199 5.46 -7.29 6.12
CA GLY A 199 4.48 -8.25 5.62
C GLY A 199 3.66 -7.70 4.46
N SER A 200 3.35 -6.41 4.43
CA SER A 200 2.51 -5.79 3.38
C SER A 200 3.26 -5.41 2.10
N THR A 201 4.55 -5.02 2.19
CA THR A 201 5.26 -4.35 1.08
C THR A 201 6.57 -5.01 0.68
N ALA A 202 7.20 -5.80 1.54
CA ALA A 202 8.50 -6.38 1.26
C ALA A 202 8.44 -7.46 0.16
N SER A 203 9.58 -7.72 -0.47
CA SER A 203 9.74 -8.81 -1.42
C SER A 203 9.60 -10.18 -0.75
N PRO A 204 9.33 -11.26 -1.51
CA PRO A 204 9.23 -12.60 -0.95
C PRO A 204 10.46 -13.02 -0.13
N SER A 205 11.66 -12.75 -0.61
CA SER A 205 12.91 -13.08 0.11
C SER A 205 13.05 -12.33 1.43
N GLU A 206 12.71 -11.03 1.45
CA GLU A 206 12.76 -10.21 2.67
C GLU A 206 11.73 -10.69 3.70
N VAL A 207 10.55 -11.14 3.27
CA VAL A 207 9.55 -11.73 4.18
C VAL A 207 10.08 -13.02 4.80
N VAL A 208 10.69 -13.91 4.01
CA VAL A 208 11.32 -15.15 4.53
C VAL A 208 12.40 -14.81 5.55
N GLU A 209 13.27 -13.84 5.25
CA GLU A 209 14.36 -13.42 6.12
C GLU A 209 13.85 -12.81 7.43
N ALA A 210 12.84 -11.94 7.36
CA ALA A 210 12.22 -11.32 8.53
C ALA A 210 11.53 -12.35 9.42
N VAL A 211 10.79 -13.30 8.84
CA VAL A 211 10.15 -14.40 9.57
C VAL A 211 11.20 -15.29 10.22
N ALA A 212 12.23 -15.73 9.48
CA ALA A 212 13.33 -16.52 10.01
C ALA A 212 14.01 -15.81 11.20
N SER A 213 14.31 -14.52 11.04
CA SER A 213 14.94 -13.68 12.05
C SER A 213 14.07 -13.51 13.31
N CYS A 214 12.75 -13.39 13.16
CA CYS A 214 11.83 -13.33 14.30
C CYS A 214 11.75 -14.67 15.03
N ARG A 215 11.72 -15.80 14.28
CA ARG A 215 11.69 -17.16 14.85
C ARG A 215 12.97 -17.47 15.62
N THR A 216 14.14 -17.16 15.07
CA THR A 216 15.43 -17.38 15.75
C THR A 216 15.59 -16.52 17.00
N ALA A 217 14.97 -15.33 17.03
CA ALA A 217 14.92 -14.46 18.21
C ALA A 217 13.85 -14.87 19.25
N GLY A 218 13.11 -15.96 19.04
CA GLY A 218 12.02 -16.41 19.92
C GLY A 218 10.83 -15.44 19.96
N LYS A 219 10.63 -14.66 18.89
CA LYS A 219 9.53 -13.69 18.75
C LYS A 219 8.47 -14.23 17.79
N ASP A 220 7.85 -15.34 18.17
CA ASP A 220 6.85 -16.03 17.35
C ASP A 220 5.66 -15.13 16.97
N ALA A 221 5.14 -14.37 17.92
CA ALA A 221 4.05 -13.41 17.66
C ALA A 221 4.43 -12.32 16.64
N ALA A 222 5.72 -11.94 16.58
CA ALA A 222 6.20 -10.98 15.60
C ALA A 222 6.25 -11.60 14.19
N ALA A 223 6.71 -12.85 14.08
CA ALA A 223 6.68 -13.60 12.83
C ALA A 223 5.25 -13.78 12.29
N GLU A 224 4.30 -14.13 13.18
CA GLU A 224 2.88 -14.25 12.84
C GLU A 224 2.28 -12.93 12.36
N THR A 225 2.66 -11.80 12.95
CA THR A 225 2.23 -10.47 12.51
C THR A 225 2.68 -10.18 11.07
N VAL A 226 3.92 -10.53 10.73
CA VAL A 226 4.45 -10.38 9.35
C VAL A 226 3.68 -11.27 8.39
N LEU A 227 3.43 -12.52 8.74
CA LEU A 227 2.70 -13.47 7.89
C LEU A 227 1.23 -13.09 7.70
N SER A 228 0.55 -12.64 8.76
CA SER A 228 -0.84 -12.15 8.68
C SER A 228 -0.95 -10.95 7.72
N SER A 229 -0.02 -10.00 7.85
CA SER A 229 0.00 -8.83 6.96
C SER A 229 0.36 -9.22 5.51
N ALA A 230 1.11 -10.31 5.32
CA ALA A 230 1.43 -10.84 4.00
C ALA A 230 0.24 -11.57 3.36
N SER A 231 -0.61 -12.25 4.12
CA SER A 231 -1.83 -12.89 3.59
C SER A 231 -2.88 -11.89 3.12
N GLU A 232 -2.95 -10.72 3.76
CA GLU A 232 -3.92 -9.65 3.44
C GLU A 232 -3.56 -8.85 2.17
N ARG A 233 -2.46 -9.21 1.47
CA ARG A 233 -2.07 -8.53 0.23
C ARG A 233 -3.15 -8.72 -0.84
N ALA A 234 -3.61 -7.61 -1.42
CA ALA A 234 -4.58 -7.61 -2.52
C ALA A 234 -4.10 -8.37 -3.76
N ASP A 235 -2.78 -8.46 -3.96
CA ASP A 235 -2.17 -9.25 -5.04
C ASP A 235 -1.98 -10.72 -4.60
N ARG A 236 -2.90 -11.59 -5.04
CA ARG A 236 -2.83 -13.04 -4.79
C ARG A 236 -1.55 -13.67 -5.32
N GLN A 237 -0.99 -13.17 -6.43
CA GLN A 237 0.25 -13.69 -6.96
C GLN A 237 1.42 -13.39 -6.01
N ALA A 238 1.42 -12.23 -5.36
CA ALA A 238 2.43 -11.91 -4.35
C ALA A 238 2.37 -12.88 -3.16
N VAL A 239 1.16 -13.21 -2.67
CA VAL A 239 0.98 -14.20 -1.58
C VAL A 239 1.52 -15.57 -1.98
N LEU A 240 1.20 -16.04 -3.19
CA LEU A 240 1.73 -17.31 -3.72
C LEU A 240 3.25 -17.30 -3.88
N ASN A 241 3.83 -16.18 -4.31
CA ASN A 241 5.28 -16.03 -4.43
C ASN A 241 5.97 -16.09 -3.06
N ILE A 242 5.40 -15.48 -2.03
CA ILE A 242 5.87 -15.56 -0.64
C ILE A 242 5.76 -17.00 -0.14
N THR A 243 4.62 -17.65 -0.37
CA THR A 243 4.39 -19.06 -0.01
C THR A 243 5.44 -19.97 -0.65
N ALA A 244 5.72 -19.78 -1.94
CA ALA A 244 6.74 -20.55 -2.66
C ALA A 244 8.16 -20.30 -2.10
N ALA A 245 8.46 -19.07 -1.69
CA ALA A 245 9.75 -18.73 -1.06
C ALA A 245 9.90 -19.40 0.32
N LEU A 246 8.87 -19.35 1.17
CA LEU A 246 8.85 -20.03 2.47
C LEU A 246 8.99 -21.55 2.32
N HIS A 247 8.29 -22.13 1.34
CA HIS A 247 8.39 -23.56 1.05
C HIS A 247 9.81 -23.95 0.61
N LYS A 248 10.45 -23.17 -0.27
CA LYS A 248 11.84 -23.39 -0.67
C LYS A 248 12.83 -23.26 0.48
N ALA A 249 12.53 -22.43 1.48
CA ALA A 249 13.32 -22.28 2.69
C ALA A 249 13.08 -23.38 3.75
N GLY A 250 12.19 -24.35 3.48
CA GLY A 250 11.86 -25.43 4.43
C GLY A 250 10.95 -24.98 5.58
N GLN A 251 10.40 -23.77 5.53
CA GLN A 251 9.54 -23.20 6.57
C GLN A 251 8.08 -23.66 6.41
N HIS A 252 7.86 -24.97 6.46
CA HIS A 252 6.56 -25.58 6.18
C HIS A 252 5.45 -25.15 7.14
N MET A 253 5.78 -24.88 8.40
CA MET A 253 4.83 -24.36 9.40
C MET A 253 4.33 -22.96 9.02
N ASP A 254 5.23 -22.08 8.58
CA ASP A 254 4.88 -20.72 8.18
C ASP A 254 4.09 -20.71 6.86
N VAL A 255 4.37 -21.66 5.96
CA VAL A 255 3.55 -21.90 4.74
C VAL A 255 2.11 -22.26 5.11
N ALA A 256 1.93 -23.21 6.03
CA ALA A 256 0.59 -23.63 6.46
C ALA A 256 -0.17 -22.48 7.11
N TYR A 257 0.50 -21.71 7.98
CA TYR A 257 -0.07 -20.52 8.59
C TYR A 257 -0.51 -19.50 7.54
N LEU A 258 0.39 -19.10 6.63
CA LEU A 258 0.11 -18.10 5.60
C LEU A 258 -1.07 -18.49 4.71
N LEU A 259 -1.14 -19.76 4.27
CA LEU A 259 -2.23 -20.25 3.45
C LEU A 259 -3.56 -20.28 4.22
N SER A 260 -3.54 -20.67 5.50
CA SER A 260 -4.75 -20.66 6.33
C SER A 260 -5.28 -19.25 6.56
N ALA A 261 -4.38 -18.28 6.81
CA ALA A 261 -4.73 -16.87 6.98
C ALA A 261 -5.29 -16.27 5.68
N ALA A 262 -4.66 -16.57 4.53
CA ALA A 262 -5.13 -16.09 3.23
C ALA A 262 -6.46 -16.70 2.77
N ALA A 263 -6.88 -17.84 3.33
CA ALA A 263 -8.15 -18.50 3.00
C ALA A 263 -9.35 -17.96 3.81
N GLN A 264 -9.11 -17.12 4.83
CA GLN A 264 -10.14 -16.57 5.70
C GLN A 264 -10.72 -15.22 5.21
N ASP A 265 -10.18 -14.66 4.11
CA ASP A 265 -10.65 -13.44 3.41
C ASP A 265 -11.54 -13.75 2.17
#